data_AF-A0AA44MQ01-F1
#
_entry.id   AF-A0AA44MQ01-F1
#
_cell.length_a   1.000
_cell.length_b   1.000
_cell.length_c   1.000
_cell.angle_alpha   90.00
_cell.angle_beta   90.00
_cell.angle_gamma   90.00
#
_symmetry.space_group_name_H-M   'P 1'
#
loop_
_entity.id
_entity.type
_entity.pdbx_description
1 polymer ?
#
loop_
_entity_poly.entity_id
_entity_poly.type
_entity_poly.pdbx_seq_one_letter_code
_entity_poly.pdbx_strand_id
1 'polypeptide(L)'
;VYTEKHPDVFKRHYAYHFSYRLNVQDMREAAKHLIGTHDFTSFCAAKTEVQDKVRTIYELDWTETADGLQMRITGSGFLYNMVRIIAGTVLDVG
;
A
#
# COMPACT_ATOMS: atom_id res chain seq x y z
N VAL A 1 8.48 2.90 2.60
CA VAL A 1 9.01 3.31 1.29
C VAL A 1 10.04 4.39 1.56
N TYR A 2 11.26 4.26 1.03
CA TYR A 2 12.28 5.30 1.20
C TYR A 2 12.66 5.86 -0.16
N THR A 3 12.95 7.16 -0.20
CA THR A 3 13.06 7.95 -1.43
C THR A 3 14.46 8.53 -1.66
N GLU A 4 15.46 7.99 -0.96
CA GLU A 4 16.87 8.37 -1.14
C GLU A 4 17.34 8.15 -2.59
N LYS A 5 18.35 8.90 -3.01
CA LYS A 5 18.89 8.81 -4.39
C LYS A 5 19.47 7.43 -4.71
N HIS A 6 20.05 6.78 -3.71
CA HIS A 6 20.71 5.48 -3.86
C HIS A 6 20.06 4.45 -2.92
N PRO A 7 20.02 3.18 -3.31
CA PRO A 7 19.50 2.12 -2.45
C PRO A 7 20.42 1.91 -1.25
N ASP A 8 19.81 1.80 -0.06
CA ASP A 8 20.51 1.48 1.18
C ASP A 8 20.60 -0.05 1.36
N VAL A 9 21.83 -0.55 1.46
CA VAL A 9 22.13 -1.98 1.62
C VAL A 9 21.56 -2.56 2.92
N PHE A 10 21.39 -1.75 3.96
CA PHE A 10 20.82 -2.18 5.25
C PHE A 10 19.29 -2.25 5.20
N LYS A 11 18.64 -1.46 4.34
CA LYS A 11 17.18 -1.40 4.21
C LYS A 11 16.59 -2.34 3.15
N ARG A 12 17.41 -2.95 2.29
CA ARG A 12 16.99 -3.72 1.10
C ARG A 12 15.95 -4.84 1.33
N HIS A 13 15.88 -5.41 2.53
CA HIS A 13 14.92 -6.48 2.88
C HIS A 13 13.74 -5.99 3.74
N TYR A 14 13.76 -4.72 4.16
CA TYR A 14 12.82 -4.16 5.13
C TYR A 14 12.00 -3.01 4.57
N ALA A 15 12.51 -2.28 3.58
CA ALA A 15 11.84 -1.16 2.97
C ALA A 15 11.96 -1.20 1.44
N TYR A 16 10.89 -0.80 0.77
CA TYR A 16 10.88 -0.60 -0.67
C TYR A 16 11.55 0.73 -1.02
N HIS A 17 12.53 0.68 -1.94
CA HIS A 17 13.20 1.85 -2.50
C HIS A 17 12.38 2.39 -3.66
N PHE A 18 12.05 3.68 -3.61
CA PHE A 18 11.31 4.34 -4.69
C PHE A 18 11.96 5.69 -4.97
N SER A 19 12.75 5.77 -6.04
CA SER A 19 13.60 6.94 -6.35
C SER A 19 12.86 8.11 -7.02
N TYR A 20 11.57 7.96 -7.31
CA TYR A 20 10.75 9.01 -7.94
C TYR A 20 10.09 9.90 -6.88
N ARG A 21 9.78 11.13 -7.28
CA ARG A 21 9.00 12.05 -6.43
C ARG A 21 7.56 11.53 -6.35
N LEU A 22 7.01 11.55 -5.15
CA LEU A 22 5.64 11.12 -4.85
C LEU A 22 4.82 12.33 -4.42
N ASN A 23 3.60 12.46 -4.95
CA ASN A 23 2.59 13.37 -4.44
C ASN A 23 1.80 12.70 -3.31
N VAL A 24 2.23 12.95 -2.06
CA VAL A 24 1.61 12.39 -0.86
C VAL A 24 0.13 12.78 -0.74
N GLN A 25 -0.27 13.95 -1.26
CA GLN A 25 -1.67 14.36 -1.22
C GLN A 25 -2.54 13.47 -2.11
N ASP A 26 -2.09 13.21 -3.35
CA ASP A 26 -2.81 12.34 -4.29
C ASP A 26 -2.87 10.91 -3.75
N MET A 27 -1.78 10.43 -3.14
CA MET A 27 -1.75 9.12 -2.46
C MET A 27 -2.78 9.03 -1.32
N ARG A 28 -2.91 10.09 -0.51
CA ARG A 28 -3.89 10.15 0.58
C ARG A 28 -5.32 10.19 0.06
N GLU A 29 -5.59 10.94 -1.01
CA GLU A 29 -6.92 10.94 -1.63
C GLU A 29 -7.25 9.57 -2.24
N ALA A 30 -6.29 8.93 -2.94
CA ALA A 30 -6.45 7.57 -3.46
C ALA A 30 -6.75 6.55 -2.35
N ALA A 31 -6.04 6.63 -1.23
CA ALA A 31 -6.23 5.75 -0.08
C ALA A 31 -7.65 5.82 0.50
N LYS A 32 -8.28 6.99 0.52
CA LYS A 32 -9.65 7.16 1.05
C LYS A 32 -10.68 6.32 0.30
N HIS A 33 -10.49 6.11 -1.01
CA HIS A 33 -11.40 5.29 -1.82
C HIS A 33 -11.38 3.81 -1.44
N LEU A 34 -10.33 3.35 -0.75
CA LEU A 34 -10.17 1.97 -0.32
C LEU A 34 -10.74 1.74 1.10
N ILE A 35 -10.99 2.78 1.88
CA ILE A 35 -11.55 2.68 3.23
C ILE A 35 -13.02 2.26 3.14
N GLY A 36 -13.45 1.37 4.03
CA GLY A 36 -14.79 0.78 4.05
C GLY A 36 -14.82 -0.69 3.64
N THR A 37 -16.03 -1.20 3.40
CA THR A 37 -16.27 -2.60 3.03
C THR A 37 -16.46 -2.71 1.52
N HIS A 38 -15.54 -3.42 0.86
CA HIS A 38 -15.51 -3.56 -0.60
C HIS A 38 -15.17 -4.98 -1.01
N ASP A 39 -15.54 -5.35 -2.24
CA ASP A 39 -14.98 -6.51 -2.91
C ASP A 39 -13.59 -6.16 -3.45
N PHE A 40 -12.57 -6.78 -2.89
CA PHE A 40 -11.16 -6.55 -3.25
C PHE A 40 -10.62 -7.54 -4.29
N THR A 41 -11.47 -8.07 -5.18
CA THR A 41 -11.06 -9.00 -6.24
C THR A 41 -9.89 -8.49 -7.09
N SER A 42 -9.89 -7.20 -7.44
CA SER A 42 -8.80 -6.56 -8.20
C SER A 42 -7.48 -6.47 -7.42
N PHE A 43 -7.54 -6.55 -6.09
CA PHE A 43 -6.38 -6.52 -5.20
C PHE A 43 -6.06 -7.92 -4.66
N CYS A 44 -6.30 -8.95 -5.47
CA CYS A 44 -6.07 -10.34 -5.09
C CYS A 44 -5.16 -11.04 -6.09
N ALA A 45 -4.32 -11.97 -5.60
CA ALA A 45 -3.55 -12.83 -6.49
C ALA A 45 -4.49 -13.74 -7.32
N ALA A 46 -4.20 -13.86 -8.61
CA ALA A 46 -5.04 -14.59 -9.58
C ALA A 46 -5.31 -16.07 -9.23
N LYS A 47 -4.50 -16.68 -8.35
CA LYS A 47 -4.58 -18.10 -7.96
C LYS A 47 -5.08 -18.32 -6.52
N THR A 48 -5.92 -17.44 -5.99
CA THR A 48 -6.51 -17.68 -4.66
C THR A 48 -7.70 -18.64 -4.72
N GLU A 49 -7.80 -19.56 -3.77
CA GLU A 49 -8.98 -20.42 -3.56
C GLU A 49 -10.06 -19.73 -2.70
N VAL A 50 -9.78 -18.53 -2.19
CA VAL A 50 -10.71 -17.76 -1.36
C VAL A 50 -11.89 -17.29 -2.22
N GLN A 51 -13.09 -17.76 -1.88
CA GLN A 51 -14.33 -17.38 -2.58
C GLN A 51 -14.84 -16.01 -2.14
N ASP A 52 -14.84 -15.73 -0.83
CA ASP A 52 -15.25 -14.42 -0.30
C ASP A 52 -14.08 -13.44 -0.25
N LYS A 53 -14.13 -12.46 -1.15
CA LYS A 53 -13.13 -11.41 -1.34
C LYS A 53 -13.56 -10.07 -0.77
N VAL A 54 -14.69 -10.02 -0.05
CA VAL A 54 -15.14 -8.83 0.65
C VAL A 54 -14.31 -8.64 1.92
N ARG A 55 -13.67 -7.48 2.04
CA ARG A 55 -12.92 -7.11 3.25
C ARG A 55 -13.32 -5.71 3.68
N THR A 56 -13.02 -5.37 4.93
CA THR A 56 -13.24 -4.02 5.47
C THR A 56 -11.90 -3.43 5.83
N ILE A 57 -11.55 -2.30 5.21
CA ILE A 57 -10.42 -1.46 5.63
C ILE A 57 -10.99 -0.39 6.57
N TYR A 58 -10.49 -0.36 7.80
CA TYR A 58 -10.87 0.64 8.81
C TYR A 58 -10.04 1.92 8.68
N GLU A 59 -8.75 1.76 8.38
CA GLU A 59 -7.80 2.87 8.26
C GLU A 59 -6.77 2.53 7.19
N LEU A 60 -6.42 3.51 6.36
CA LEU A 60 -5.29 3.46 5.44
C LEU A 60 -4.66 4.85 5.40
N ASP A 61 -3.47 4.98 6.00
CA ASP A 61 -2.76 6.25 6.11
C ASP A 61 -1.34 6.17 5.54
N TRP A 62 -0.88 7.32 5.03
CA TRP A 62 0.49 7.54 4.57
C TRP A 62 1.10 8.69 5.36
N THR A 63 2.07 8.32 6.20
CA THR A 63 2.81 9.27 7.04
C THR A 63 4.21 9.50 6.49
N GLU A 64 4.60 10.76 6.37
CA GLU A 64 5.98 11.14 6.06
C GLU A 64 6.88 10.87 7.27
N THR A 65 8.04 10.27 7.02
CA THR A 65 9.06 9.96 8.01
C THR A 65 10.38 10.61 7.60
N ALA A 66 11.37 10.61 8.50
CA ALA A 66 12.70 11.15 8.19
C ALA A 66 13.33 10.52 6.94
N ASP A 67 13.00 9.26 6.65
CA ASP A 67 13.60 8.45 5.60
C ASP A 67 12.67 8.23 4.39
N GLY A 68 11.47 8.81 4.38
CA GLY A 68 10.51 8.68 3.28
C GLY A 68 9.05 8.59 3.74
N LEU A 69 8.39 7.47 3.45
CA LEU A 69 6.96 7.27 3.69
C LEU A 69 6.66 5.94 4.36
N GLN A 70 5.75 5.96 5.32
CA GLN A 70 5.21 4.78 5.98
C GLN A 70 3.73 4.65 5.66
N MET A 71 3.35 3.49 5.11
CA MET A 71 1.94 3.10 4.95
C MET A 71 1.50 2.32 6.18
N ARG A 72 0.38 2.71 6.79
CA ARG A 72 -0.30 1.93 7.84
C ARG A 72 -1.70 1.58 7.35
N ILE A 73 -2.05 0.30 7.45
CA ILE A 73 -3.36 -0.21 7.05
C ILE A 73 -3.92 -1.11 8.16
N THR A 74 -5.19 -0.90 8.48
CA THR A 74 -5.92 -1.67 9.50
C THR A 74 -7.24 -2.14 8.88
N GLY A 75 -7.60 -3.41 9.09
CA GLY A 75 -8.81 -3.98 8.48
C GLY A 75 -9.25 -5.27 9.15
N SER A 76 -10.41 -5.80 8.73
CA SER A 76 -10.97 -7.06 9.24
C SER A 76 -10.14 -8.29 8.87
N GLY A 77 -9.35 -8.19 7.80
CA GLY A 77 -8.44 -9.20 7.30
C GLY A 77 -7.98 -8.82 5.89
N PHE A 78 -6.92 -9.47 5.39
CA PHE A 78 -6.37 -9.16 4.08
C PHE A 78 -6.27 -10.43 3.22
N LEU A 79 -6.55 -10.27 1.92
CA LEU A 79 -6.33 -11.35 0.94
C LEU A 79 -4.83 -11.52 0.68
N TYR A 80 -4.46 -12.67 0.12
CA TYR A 80 -3.06 -12.93 -0.24
C TYR A 80 -2.55 -11.84 -1.20
N ASN A 81 -1.41 -11.23 -0.85
CA ASN A 81 -0.77 -10.08 -1.51
C ASN A 81 -1.58 -8.76 -1.54
N MET A 82 -2.79 -8.70 -0.99
CA MET A 82 -3.67 -7.51 -1.08
C MET A 82 -2.99 -6.22 -0.66
N VAL A 83 -2.36 -6.21 0.52
CA VAL A 83 -1.67 -5.03 1.05
C VAL A 83 -0.54 -4.57 0.13
N ARG A 84 0.16 -5.50 -0.53
CA ARG A 84 1.27 -5.18 -1.44
C ARG A 84 0.77 -4.60 -2.75
N ILE A 85 -0.33 -5.13 -3.28
CA ILE A 85 -0.97 -4.61 -4.50
C ILE A 85 -1.51 -3.21 -4.23
N ILE A 86 -2.21 -3.00 -3.10
CA ILE A 86 -2.68 -1.68 -2.66
C ILE A 86 -1.51 -0.69 -2.56
N ALA A 87 -0.42 -1.06 -1.88
CA ALA A 87 0.75 -0.21 -1.74
C ALA A 87 1.31 0.21 -3.10
N GLY A 88 1.45 -0.74 -4.04
CA GLY A 88 1.92 -0.46 -5.40
C GLY A 88 0.97 0.46 -6.16
N THR A 89 -0.33 0.16 -6.17
CA THR A 89 -1.34 0.97 -6.86
C THR A 89 -1.40 2.41 -6.34
N VAL A 90 -1.30 2.61 -5.02
CA VAL A 90 -1.29 3.97 -4.46
C VAL A 90 0.02 4.70 -4.75
N LEU A 91 1.16 3.98 -4.78
CA LEU A 91 2.44 4.55 -5.22
C LEU A 91 2.43 4.96 -6.70
N ASP A 92 1.69 4.25 -7.56
CA ASP A 92 1.56 4.62 -8.98
C ASP A 92 0.71 5.87 -9.20
N VAL A 93 -0.15 6.23 -8.23
CA VAL A 93 -0.95 7.48 -8.26
C VAL A 93 -0.13 8.68 -7.79
N GLY A 94 0.79 8.47 -6.84
CA GLY A 94 1.67 9.52 -6.30
C GLY A 94 2.84 9.84 -7.22
#